data_AF-A0A7K6M7X9-F1
#
_entry.id   AF-A0A7K6M7X9-F1
#
_cell.length_a   1.000
_cell.length_b   1.000
_cell.length_c   1.000
_cell.angle_alpha   90.00
_cell.angle_beta   90.00
_cell.angle_gamma   90.00
#
_symmetry.space_group_name_H-M   'P 1'
#
loop_
_entity.id
_entity.type
_entity.pdbx_description
1 polymer ?
#
loop_
_entity_poly.entity_id
_entity_poly.type
_entity_poly.pdbx_seq_one_letter_code
_entity_poly.pdbx_strand_id
1 'polypeptide(L)'
;DGVGVDEKLSLRRVAVVEDFFDIIYSMHVETGPNGEQIRKHAGQKRTYKAISETYAFLPREAVTRFLMSCSECQKRMHLNPDGADHKDNGKPPTLVTSMIDYNMPITMAYMKHMKLQLLNSQQDEV
;
A
#
# COMPACT_ATOMS: atom_id res chain seq x y z
N ASP A 1 -3.94 25.36 42.71
CA ASP A 1 -3.10 25.00 41.56
C ASP A 1 -3.01 23.50 41.42
N GLY A 2 -3.56 22.93 40.34
CA GLY A 2 -3.66 21.48 40.16
C GLY A 2 -3.61 21.12 38.69
N VAL A 3 -2.48 21.41 38.06
CA VAL A 3 -2.22 21.08 36.66
C VAL A 3 -1.51 19.72 36.63
N GLY A 4 -2.30 18.66 36.53
CA GLY A 4 -1.82 17.33 36.19
C GLY A 4 -1.58 17.22 34.69
N VAL A 5 -0.38 17.58 34.24
CA VAL A 5 0.15 17.19 32.92
C VAL A 5 1.33 16.27 33.17
N ASP A 6 1.04 15.04 33.60
CA ASP A 6 1.95 13.91 33.46
C ASP A 6 1.37 12.98 32.38
N GLU A 7 1.02 13.52 31.22
CA GLU A 7 1.00 12.70 30.02
C GLU A 7 2.44 12.61 29.53
N LYS A 8 3.20 11.81 30.28
CA LYS A 8 4.55 11.34 30.05
C LYS A 8 4.91 11.43 28.56
N LEU A 9 5.60 12.51 28.18
CA LEU A 9 6.26 12.63 26.88
C LEU A 9 7.29 11.51 26.80
N SER A 10 6.81 10.33 26.41
CA SER A 10 7.60 9.12 26.33
C SER A 10 8.52 9.33 25.15
N LEU A 11 9.78 9.58 25.45
CA LEU A 11 10.82 9.72 24.43
C LEU A 11 10.81 8.43 23.59
N ARG A 12 10.73 8.61 22.28
CA ARG A 12 10.79 7.50 21.33
C ARG A 12 12.18 6.91 21.31
N ARG A 13 12.27 5.60 21.13
CA ARG A 13 13.56 4.91 21.04
C ARG A 13 14.26 5.29 19.74
N VAL A 14 15.55 5.64 19.80
CA VAL A 14 16.34 5.87 18.59
C VAL A 14 16.50 4.54 17.85
N ALA A 15 16.09 4.48 16.59
CA ALA A 15 16.35 3.33 15.74
C ALA A 15 17.81 3.31 15.32
N VAL A 16 18.46 2.16 15.49
CA VAL A 16 19.84 1.92 15.03
C VAL A 16 19.77 1.26 13.64
N VAL A 17 20.69 1.61 12.74
CA VAL A 17 20.60 1.22 11.32
C VAL A 17 20.59 -0.29 11.11
N GLU A 18 21.33 -1.02 11.96
CA GLU A 18 21.42 -2.47 11.97
C GLU A 18 20.08 -3.13 12.31
N ASP A 19 19.26 -2.47 13.12
CA ASP A 19 17.97 -2.98 13.59
C ASP A 19 16.80 -2.59 12.67
N PHE A 20 17.03 -1.79 11.62
CA PHE A 20 15.94 -1.26 10.79
C PHE A 20 15.05 -2.36 10.22
N PHE A 21 15.65 -3.46 9.75
CA PHE A 21 14.91 -4.57 9.19
C PHE A 21 14.00 -5.23 10.25
N ASP A 22 14.55 -5.58 11.41
CA ASP A 22 13.82 -6.27 12.48
C ASP A 22 12.71 -5.40 13.08
N ILE A 23 12.98 -4.11 13.22
CA ILE A 23 11.98 -3.12 13.65
C ILE A 23 10.81 -3.08 12.67
N ILE A 24 11.08 -2.94 11.38
CA ILE A 24 10.00 -2.82 10.38
C ILE A 24 9.26 -4.17 10.26
N TYR A 25 9.97 -5.29 10.25
CA TYR A 25 9.40 -6.62 10.15
C TYR A 25 8.42 -6.91 11.29
N SER A 26 8.84 -6.68 12.54
CA SER A 26 8.00 -6.90 13.73
C SER A 26 6.75 -6.01 13.77
N MET A 27 6.84 -4.77 13.26
CA MET A 27 5.70 -3.85 13.19
C MET A 27 4.80 -4.09 11.97
N HIS A 28 5.32 -4.74 10.94
CA HIS A 28 4.59 -5.02 9.71
C HIS A 28 3.83 -6.34 9.76
N VAL A 29 4.44 -7.38 10.32
CA VAL A 29 3.87 -8.71 10.46
C VAL A 29 3.27 -8.82 11.87
N GLU A 30 1.93 -8.81 11.98
CA GLU A 30 1.28 -8.95 13.28
C GLU A 30 1.53 -10.35 13.83
N THR A 31 2.28 -10.46 14.93
CA THR A 31 2.39 -11.72 15.68
C THR A 31 1.17 -11.84 16.58
N GLY A 32 0.37 -12.89 16.42
CA GLY A 32 -0.83 -13.11 17.23
C GLY A 32 -0.48 -13.25 18.73
N PRO A 33 -1.47 -13.03 19.62
CA PRO A 33 -1.27 -13.07 21.09
C PRO A 33 -0.75 -14.41 21.63
N ASN A 34 -0.77 -15.47 20.82
CA ASN A 34 -0.35 -16.82 21.20
C ASN A 34 0.96 -17.27 20.52
N GLY A 35 1.72 -16.36 19.90
CA GLY A 35 2.91 -16.70 19.10
C GLY A 35 2.59 -17.44 17.79
N GLU A 36 1.31 -17.71 17.54
CA GLU A 36 0.83 -18.22 16.26
C GLU A 36 0.92 -17.06 15.25
N GLN A 37 1.84 -17.20 14.30
CA GLN A 37 2.02 -16.30 13.16
C GLN A 37 0.80 -16.41 12.24
N ILE A 38 -0.36 -15.92 12.69
CA ILE A 38 -1.50 -15.66 11.83
C ILE A 38 -0.99 -14.58 10.86
N ARG A 39 -0.60 -14.99 9.64
CA ARG A 39 0.12 -14.20 8.62
C ARG A 39 -0.69 -13.00 8.10
N LYS A 40 -1.03 -12.08 9.00
CA LYS A 40 -1.74 -10.85 8.74
C LYS A 40 -0.72 -9.72 8.77
N HIS A 41 -0.52 -9.14 7.59
CA HIS A 41 0.30 -7.95 7.43
C HIS A 41 -0.55 -6.74 7.80
N ALA A 42 -0.07 -5.90 8.73
CA ALA A 42 -0.81 -4.74 9.25
C ALA A 42 -1.14 -3.70 8.15
N GLY A 43 -0.42 -3.75 7.03
CA GLY A 43 -0.58 -2.84 5.90
C GLY A 43 0.16 -1.52 6.11
N GLN A 44 0.40 -0.80 5.01
CA GLN A 44 1.30 0.36 4.97
C GLN A 44 0.98 1.42 6.03
N LYS A 45 -0.27 1.89 6.09
CA LYS A 45 -0.68 2.96 7.01
C LYS A 45 -0.46 2.59 8.48
N ARG A 46 -0.77 1.34 8.87
CA ARG A 46 -0.64 0.87 10.26
C ARG A 46 0.84 0.69 10.64
N THR A 47 1.65 0.14 9.74
CA THR A 47 3.09 -0.01 9.96
C THR A 47 3.78 1.35 10.18
N TYR A 48 3.51 2.37 9.35
CA TYR A 48 4.08 3.71 9.57
C TYR A 48 3.67 4.32 10.90
N LYS A 49 2.39 4.21 11.26
CA LYS A 49 1.88 4.73 12.53
C LYS A 49 2.60 4.08 13.72
N ALA A 50 2.64 2.75 13.79
CA ALA A 50 3.26 2.02 14.89
C ALA A 50 4.77 2.32 15.03
N ILE A 51 5.49 2.37 13.91
CA ILE A 51 6.90 2.74 13.87
C ILE A 51 7.09 4.16 14.39
N SER A 52 6.34 5.13 13.84
CA SER A 52 6.51 6.52 14.22
C SER A 52 6.16 6.78 15.68
N GLU A 53 5.22 6.02 16.26
CA GLU A 53 4.87 6.14 17.68
C GLU A 53 5.97 5.62 18.61
N THR A 54 6.73 4.61 18.18
CA THR A 54 7.69 3.89 19.03
C THR A 54 9.13 4.35 18.82
N TYR A 55 9.50 4.72 17.59
CA TYR A 55 10.88 4.98 17.20
C TYR A 55 11.11 6.39 16.63
N ALA A 56 12.28 6.94 16.91
CA ALA A 56 12.84 8.12 16.27
C ALA A 56 13.94 7.72 15.28
N PHE A 57 14.19 8.56 14.28
CA PHE A 57 15.27 8.38 13.30
C PHE A 57 15.20 7.11 12.43
N LEU A 58 14.03 6.47 12.30
CA LEU A 58 13.81 5.46 11.28
C LEU A 58 13.45 6.14 9.94
N PRO A 59 14.31 6.11 8.90
CA PRO A 59 14.07 6.82 7.65
C PRO A 59 12.84 6.30 6.91
N ARG A 60 12.07 7.21 6.30
CA ARG A 60 10.87 6.86 5.54
C ARG A 60 11.20 5.98 4.33
N GLU A 61 12.37 6.19 3.73
CA GLU A 61 12.90 5.44 2.60
C GLU A 61 13.09 3.97 2.96
N ALA A 62 13.61 3.66 4.15
CA ALA A 62 13.79 2.30 4.64
C ALA A 62 12.44 1.59 4.78
N VAL A 63 11.47 2.25 5.41
CA VAL A 63 10.11 1.70 5.59
C VAL A 63 9.42 1.47 4.25
N THR A 64 9.49 2.46 3.34
CA THR A 64 8.84 2.35 2.02
C THR A 64 9.44 1.20 1.22
N ARG A 65 10.78 1.11 1.16
CA ARG A 65 11.48 0.05 0.44
C ARG A 65 11.16 -1.33 1.01
N PHE A 66 11.10 -1.47 2.33
CA PHE A 66 10.69 -2.72 2.97
C PHE A 66 9.26 -3.12 2.57
N LEU A 67 8.29 -2.20 2.71
CA LEU A 67 6.88 -2.49 2.40
C LEU A 67 6.67 -2.84 0.93
N MET A 68 7.37 -2.14 0.03
CA MET A 68 7.33 -2.41 -1.41
C MET A 68 8.02 -3.72 -1.80
N SER A 69 9.00 -4.19 -1.01
CA SER A 69 9.69 -5.47 -1.24
C SER A 69 9.03 -6.65 -0.52
N CYS A 70 7.95 -6.42 0.23
CA CYS A 70 7.20 -7.50 0.87
C CYS A 70 6.42 -8.30 -0.20
N SER A 71 6.90 -9.51 -0.50
CA SER A 71 6.32 -10.40 -1.52
C SER A 71 4.84 -10.72 -1.29
N GLU A 72 4.42 -10.85 -0.05
CA GLU A 72 3.03 -11.17 0.32
C GLU A 72 2.08 -9.98 0.10
N CYS A 73 2.55 -8.76 0.38
CA CYS A 73 1.79 -7.54 0.11
C CYS A 73 1.80 -7.19 -1.39
N GLN A 74 2.90 -7.43 -2.10
CA GLN A 74 3.02 -7.15 -3.53
C GLN A 74 2.04 -8.00 -4.36
N LYS A 75 1.87 -9.28 -4.04
CA LYS A 75 0.89 -10.19 -4.70
C LYS A 75 -0.56 -9.73 -4.56
N ARG A 76 -0.89 -8.98 -3.50
CA ARG A 76 -2.24 -8.42 -3.32
C ARG A 76 -2.42 -7.06 -3.99
N MET A 77 -1.33 -6.31 -4.17
CA MET A 77 -1.35 -5.02 -4.86
C MET A 77 -1.54 -5.15 -6.36
N HIS A 78 -0.88 -6.14 -6.97
CA HIS A 78 -1.16 -6.54 -8.35
C HIS A 78 -2.22 -7.63 -8.27
N LEU A 79 -3.50 -7.26 -8.38
CA LEU A 79 -4.66 -8.14 -8.36
C LEU A 79 -4.31 -9.60 -8.72
N ASN A 80 -4.45 -10.48 -7.74
CA ASN A 80 -4.43 -11.93 -7.92
C ASN A 80 -5.48 -12.27 -9.01
N PRO A 81 -5.12 -12.87 -10.15
CA PRO A 81 -6.09 -13.32 -11.15
C PRO A 81 -6.83 -14.61 -10.71
N ASP A 82 -6.50 -15.16 -9.53
CA ASP A 82 -7.01 -16.46 -9.09
C ASP A 82 -8.29 -16.34 -8.24
N GLY A 83 -9.33 -15.81 -8.88
CA GLY A 83 -10.67 -15.66 -8.32
C GLY A 83 -11.74 -15.24 -9.32
N ALA A 84 -11.43 -15.24 -10.62
CA ALA A 84 -12.41 -15.16 -11.67
C ALA A 84 -12.60 -16.57 -12.24
N ASP A 85 -13.78 -17.12 -11.97
CA ASP A 85 -14.37 -18.22 -12.71
C ASP A 85 -14.01 -18.14 -14.20
N HIS A 86 -13.57 -19.28 -14.72
CA HIS A 86 -13.04 -19.46 -16.05
C HIS A 86 -14.14 -19.18 -17.10
N LYS A 87 -14.30 -17.90 -17.48
CA LYS A 87 -15.02 -17.52 -18.69
C LYS A 87 -14.16 -16.60 -19.53
N ASP A 88 -13.56 -17.23 -20.53
CA ASP A 88 -13.10 -16.68 -21.81
C ASP A 88 -13.17 -15.15 -21.90
N ASN A 89 -12.05 -14.48 -21.64
CA ASN A 89 -11.84 -13.12 -22.10
C ASN A 89 -10.40 -12.99 -22.53
N GLY A 90 -10.25 -12.71 -23.83
CA GLY A 90 -8.99 -12.68 -24.53
C GLY A 90 -7.94 -11.78 -23.90
N LYS A 91 -6.70 -12.12 -24.22
CA LYS A 91 -5.44 -11.33 -24.18
C LYS A 91 -5.48 -10.06 -23.31
N PRO A 92 -4.62 -9.94 -22.28
CA PRO A 92 -4.57 -8.73 -21.46
C PRO A 92 -4.37 -7.52 -22.38
N PRO A 93 -5.09 -6.40 -22.17
CA PRO A 93 -4.94 -5.25 -23.02
C PRO A 93 -3.50 -4.76 -22.89
N THR A 94 -2.72 -4.94 -23.95
CA THR A 94 -1.43 -4.29 -24.15
C THR A 94 -1.68 -2.81 -24.40
N LEU A 95 -2.21 -2.09 -23.40
CA LEU A 95 -2.51 -0.66 -23.47
C LEU A 95 -1.41 0.19 -22.83
N VAL A 96 -0.19 -0.35 -22.71
CA VAL A 96 0.97 0.40 -22.17
C VAL A 96 1.85 1.04 -23.24
N THR A 97 1.38 1.18 -24.49
CA THR A 97 2.16 1.83 -25.56
C THR A 97 1.35 2.75 -26.49
N SER A 98 0.20 3.27 -26.06
CA SER A 98 -0.30 4.52 -26.66
C SER A 98 0.07 5.65 -25.71
N MET A 99 0.94 6.55 -26.18
CA MET A 99 1.54 7.68 -25.45
C MET A 99 0.56 8.30 -24.45
N ILE A 100 0.97 8.34 -23.18
CA ILE A 100 0.20 9.02 -22.12
C ILE A 100 0.21 10.52 -22.45
N ASP A 101 -0.95 11.08 -22.75
CA ASP A 101 -1.10 12.53 -22.93
C ASP A 101 -1.00 13.23 -21.58
N TYR A 102 0.13 13.92 -21.35
CA TYR A 102 0.42 14.65 -20.13
C TYR A 102 -0.47 15.88 -19.93
N ASN A 103 -1.16 16.36 -20.98
CA ASN A 103 -2.11 17.45 -20.87
C ASN A 103 -3.50 16.99 -20.41
N MET A 104 -3.71 15.68 -20.29
CA MET A 104 -4.99 15.12 -19.90
C MET A 104 -5.21 15.22 -18.39
N PRO A 105 -6.29 15.85 -17.91
CA PRO A 105 -6.52 16.01 -16.48
C PRO A 105 -6.89 14.67 -15.83
N ILE A 106 -6.17 14.31 -14.77
CA ILE A 106 -6.33 13.05 -14.01
C ILE A 106 -7.55 13.11 -13.06
N THR A 107 -8.50 14.02 -13.30
CA THR A 107 -9.68 14.12 -12.44
C THR A 107 -10.61 12.94 -12.67
N MET A 108 -11.25 12.47 -11.59
CA MET A 108 -12.19 11.35 -11.66
C MET A 108 -13.35 11.61 -12.63
N ALA A 109 -13.84 12.85 -12.70
CA ALA A 109 -14.91 13.24 -13.62
C ALA A 109 -14.46 13.12 -15.08
N TYR A 110 -13.26 13.60 -15.40
CA TYR A 110 -12.72 13.52 -16.76
C TYR A 110 -12.43 12.08 -17.19
N MET A 111 -11.76 11.28 -16.34
CA MET A 111 -11.50 9.87 -16.64
C MET A 111 -12.79 9.07 -16.83
N LYS A 112 -13.84 9.35 -16.04
CA LYS A 112 -15.16 8.72 -16.19
C LYS A 112 -15.79 9.08 -17.54
N HIS A 113 -15.72 10.35 -17.95
CA HIS A 113 -16.23 10.80 -19.24
C HIS A 113 -15.47 10.16 -20.42
N MET A 114 -14.14 10.09 -20.34
CA MET A 114 -13.32 9.47 -21.38
C MET A 114 -13.63 7.97 -21.52
N LYS A 115 -13.77 7.25 -20.40
CA LYS A 115 -14.16 5.83 -20.40
C LYS A 115 -15.55 5.61 -21.01
N LEU A 116 -16.51 6.51 -20.73
CA LEU A 116 -17.85 6.47 -21.32
C LEU A 116 -17.81 6.67 -22.84
N GLN A 117 -16.99 7.61 -23.33
CA GLN A 117 -16.83 7.82 -24.77
C GLN A 117 -16.27 6.58 -25.47
N LEU A 118 -15.22 5.95 -24.91
CA LEU A 118 -14.65 4.71 -25.47
C LEU A 118 -15.67 3.55 -25.52
N LEU A 119 -16.54 3.45 -24.51
CA LEU A 119 -17.59 2.42 -24.48
C LEU A 119 -18.67 2.68 -25.53
N ASN A 120 -19.09 3.94 -25.70
CA ASN A 120 -20.07 4.31 -26.72
C ASN A 120 -19.52 4.11 -28.14
N SER A 121 -18.26 4.46 -28.40
CA SER A 121 -17.64 4.27 -29.72
C SER A 121 -17.54 2.79 -30.15
N GLN A 122 -17.57 1.83 -29.23
CA GLN A 122 -17.62 0.40 -29.57
C GLN A 122 -19.04 -0.12 -29.83
N GLN A 123 -20.06 0.68 -29.51
CA GLN A 123 -21.46 0.30 -29.67
C GLN A 123 -22.06 0.76 -31.00
N ASP A 124 -21.44 1.74 -31.65
CA ASP A 124 -21.83 2.28 -32.97
C ASP A 124 -21.25 1.47 -34.16
N GLU A 125 -20.44 0.43 -33.91
CA GLU A 125 -19.82 -0.45 -34.93
C GLU A 125 -20.58 -1.79 -35.11
N VAL A 126 -21.91 -1.82 -34.87
CA VAL A 126 -22.78 -3.00 -35.10
C VAL A 126 -24.00 -2.65 -35.94
#